data_AF-A0A8S0FDX1-F1
#
_entry.id   AF-A0A8S0FDX1-F1
#
_cell.length_a   1.000
_cell.length_b   1.000
_cell.length_c   1.000
_cell.angle_alpha   90.00
_cell.angle_beta   90.00
_cell.angle_gamma   90.00
#
_symmetry.space_group_name_H-M   'P 1'
#
loop_
_entity.id
_entity.type
_entity.pdbx_description
1 polymer ?
#
loop_
_entity_poly.entity_id
_entity_poly.type
_entity_poly.pdbx_seq_one_letter_code
_entity_poly.pdbx_strand_id
1 'polypeptide(L)'
;MRNLAQQKPNDPEQVYAYGLYLSGHDQDRAALAHINSLPRAQWNSNIQELVNRLQNDQVLETANRLRENGKEAEAEALLRQQPPSSRIDLTLADWAQQRRDYTAARAAYQNVLTREPTNADAILGLTEVDIAALRAVTKRRHVASWRNCLPLITPR
;
A
#
# COMPACT_ATOMS: atom_id res chain seq x y z
N MET A 1 25.60 -20.52 -0.95
CA MET A 1 25.32 -20.02 0.42
C MET A 1 24.79 -21.08 1.40
N ARG A 2 24.34 -22.27 0.96
CA ARG A 2 23.80 -23.34 1.84
C ARG A 2 24.75 -23.83 2.95
N ASN A 3 26.07 -23.79 2.75
CA ASN A 3 27.06 -24.29 3.72
C ASN A 3 27.29 -23.38 4.95
N LEU A 4 27.09 -22.06 4.83
CA LEU A 4 27.22 -21.13 5.96
C LEU A 4 25.98 -21.20 6.87
N ALA A 5 24.81 -21.42 6.29
CA ALA A 5 23.52 -21.57 6.98
C ALA A 5 23.49 -22.77 7.96
N GLN A 6 24.29 -23.80 7.72
CA GLN A 6 24.31 -25.03 8.53
C GLN A 6 25.22 -24.96 9.76
N GLN A 7 26.19 -24.04 9.79
CA GLN A 7 27.22 -24.04 10.85
C GLN A 7 26.77 -23.32 12.13
N LYS A 8 25.83 -22.37 12.04
CA LYS A 8 25.24 -21.65 13.19
C LYS A 8 23.77 -21.29 12.96
N PRO A 9 22.83 -22.25 13.02
CA PRO A 9 21.41 -22.03 12.71
C PRO A 9 20.68 -21.01 13.60
N ASN A 10 21.30 -20.58 14.70
CA ASN A 10 20.75 -19.58 15.64
C ASN A 10 21.58 -18.28 15.65
N ASP A 11 22.42 -18.05 14.65
CA ASP A 11 23.18 -16.80 14.52
C ASP A 11 22.30 -15.73 13.84
N PRO A 12 21.99 -14.61 14.51
CA PRO A 12 21.06 -13.60 13.98
C PRO A 12 21.48 -13.08 12.60
N GLU A 13 22.77 -12.87 12.36
CA GLU A 13 23.32 -12.39 11.10
C GLU A 13 23.10 -13.38 9.96
N GLN A 14 23.19 -14.68 10.26
CA GLN A 14 22.98 -15.75 9.29
C GLN A 14 21.49 -15.87 8.92
N VAL A 15 20.61 -15.84 9.93
CA VAL A 15 19.15 -15.85 9.73
C VAL A 15 18.72 -14.64 8.91
N TYR A 16 19.28 -13.46 9.20
CA TYR A 16 19.04 -12.25 8.42
C TYR A 16 19.50 -12.40 6.97
N ALA A 17 20.73 -12.85 6.73
CA ALA A 17 21.28 -13.01 5.39
C ALA A 17 20.49 -14.03 4.56
N TYR A 18 20.07 -15.14 5.16
CA TYR A 18 19.25 -16.13 4.46
C TYR A 18 17.82 -15.64 4.24
N GLY A 19 17.25 -14.89 5.19
CA GLY A 19 15.97 -14.19 5.01
C GLY A 19 15.99 -13.22 3.83
N LEU A 20 17.06 -12.42 3.69
CA LEU A 20 17.25 -11.54 2.53
C LEU A 20 17.37 -12.33 1.22
N TYR A 21 18.12 -13.44 1.23
CA TYR A 21 18.26 -14.29 0.05
C TYR A 21 16.91 -14.84 -0.42
N LEU A 22 16.10 -15.36 0.50
CA LEU A 22 14.76 -15.88 0.20
C LEU A 22 13.83 -14.77 -0.32
N SER A 23 13.84 -13.60 0.33
CA SER A 23 13.04 -12.45 -0.12
C SER A 23 13.44 -11.96 -1.51
N GLY A 24 14.74 -11.94 -1.83
CA GLY A 24 15.23 -11.60 -3.17
C GLY A 24 14.85 -12.61 -4.27
N HIS A 25 14.24 -13.74 -3.92
CA HIS A 25 13.69 -14.74 -4.85
C HIS A 25 12.16 -14.83 -4.74
N ASP A 26 11.49 -13.79 -4.24
CA ASP A 26 10.04 -13.72 -4.04
C ASP A 26 9.49 -14.79 -3.08
N GLN A 27 10.33 -15.33 -2.19
CA GLN A 27 9.98 -16.35 -1.21
C GLN A 27 9.70 -15.76 0.17
N ASP A 28 8.98 -14.63 0.23
CA ASP A 28 8.78 -13.86 1.47
C ASP A 28 8.16 -14.66 2.62
N ARG A 29 7.22 -15.57 2.32
CA ARG A 29 6.64 -16.47 3.32
C ARG A 29 7.68 -17.44 3.90
N ALA A 30 8.56 -17.97 3.05
CA ALA A 30 9.64 -18.85 3.49
C ALA A 30 10.68 -18.05 4.28
N ALA A 31 10.99 -16.82 3.87
CA ALA A 31 11.85 -15.90 4.61
C ALA A 31 11.29 -15.63 6.01
N LEU A 32 10.01 -15.28 6.13
CA LEU A 32 9.34 -15.08 7.42
C LEU A 32 9.34 -16.34 8.28
N ALA A 33 9.02 -17.50 7.71
CA ALA A 33 9.04 -18.77 8.45
C ALA A 33 10.44 -19.09 8.99
N HIS A 34 11.48 -18.84 8.20
CA HIS A 34 12.87 -19.01 8.61
C HIS A 34 13.28 -18.02 9.71
N ILE A 35 12.97 -16.73 9.56
CA ILE A 35 13.31 -15.72 10.57
C ILE A 35 12.58 -15.99 11.90
N ASN A 36 11.33 -16.44 11.85
CA ASN A 36 10.55 -16.77 13.04
C ASN A 36 11.03 -18.01 13.80
N SER A 37 12.00 -18.78 13.28
CA SER A 37 12.65 -19.83 14.07
C SER A 37 13.63 -19.27 15.10
N LEU A 38 14.08 -18.02 14.93
CA LEU A 38 14.97 -17.33 15.86
C LEU A 38 14.16 -16.75 17.03
N PRO A 39 14.56 -16.98 18.29
CA PRO A 39 13.90 -16.36 19.44
C PRO A 39 13.86 -14.83 19.31
N ARG A 40 12.71 -14.21 19.63
CA ARG A 40 12.55 -12.75 19.50
C ARG A 40 13.57 -11.93 20.30
N ALA A 41 14.10 -12.47 21.39
CA ALA A 41 15.16 -11.83 22.18
C ALA A 41 16.49 -11.67 21.41
N GLN A 42 16.67 -12.41 20.32
CA GLN A 42 17.87 -12.37 19.46
C GLN A 42 17.65 -11.53 18.19
N TRP A 43 16.47 -10.93 18.02
CA TRP A 43 16.19 -10.08 16.86
C TRP A 43 16.89 -8.73 17.02
N ASN A 44 17.81 -8.43 16.11
CA ASN A 44 18.39 -7.10 15.97
C ASN A 44 17.51 -6.19 15.10
N SER A 45 17.90 -4.92 14.97
CA SER A 45 17.16 -3.91 14.18
C SER A 45 16.94 -4.35 12.72
N ASN A 46 17.95 -4.97 12.11
CA ASN A 46 17.88 -5.40 10.70
C ASN A 46 16.87 -6.53 10.50
N ILE A 47 16.83 -7.50 11.43
CA ILE A 47 15.83 -8.57 11.43
C ILE A 47 14.42 -7.99 11.61
N GLN A 48 14.25 -7.06 12.56
CA GLN A 48 12.96 -6.42 12.80
C GLN A 48 12.47 -5.66 11.56
N GLU A 49 13.35 -4.88 10.93
CA GLU A 49 13.05 -4.16 9.69
C GLU A 49 12.64 -5.11 8.56
N LEU A 50 13.41 -6.19 8.36
CA LEU A 50 13.11 -7.20 7.34
C LEU A 50 11.76 -7.87 7.60
N VAL A 51 11.48 -8.29 8.83
CA VAL A 51 10.19 -8.90 9.20
C VAL A 51 9.03 -7.93 8.95
N ASN A 52 9.16 -6.67 9.38
CA ASN A 52 8.13 -5.66 9.15
C ASN A 52 7.86 -5.45 7.66
N ARG A 53 8.92 -5.40 6.84
CA ARG A 53 8.79 -5.29 5.38
C ARG A 53 8.06 -6.49 4.80
N LEU A 54 8.52 -7.71 5.09
CA LEU A 54 7.94 -8.96 4.59
C LEU A 54 6.47 -9.16 5.01
N GLN A 55 6.12 -8.76 6.23
CA GLN A 55 4.74 -8.82 6.71
C GLN A 55 3.84 -7.85 5.93
N ASN A 56 4.31 -6.61 5.71
CA ASN A 56 3.60 -5.64 4.87
C ASN A 56 3.44 -6.16 3.43
N ASP A 57 4.48 -6.74 2.84
CA ASP A 57 4.44 -7.38 1.51
C ASP A 57 3.37 -8.46 1.44
N GLN A 58 3.35 -9.38 2.41
CA GLN A 58 2.38 -10.47 2.45
C GLN A 58 0.93 -10.00 2.57
N VAL A 59 0.69 -8.95 3.35
CA VAL A 59 -0.65 -8.36 3.50
C VAL A 59 -1.08 -7.67 2.21
N LEU A 60 -0.20 -6.87 1.59
CA LEU A 60 -0.46 -6.23 0.31
C LEU A 60 -0.74 -7.25 -0.79
N GLU A 61 0.04 -8.32 -0.86
CA GLU A 61 -0.17 -9.42 -1.82
C GLU A 61 -1.53 -10.10 -1.61
N THR A 62 -1.94 -10.29 -0.35
CA THR A 62 -3.25 -10.87 -0.05
C THR A 62 -4.38 -9.90 -0.43
N ALA A 63 -4.21 -8.62 -0.16
CA ALA A 63 -5.16 -7.59 -0.53
C ALA A 63 -5.29 -7.43 -2.06
N ASN A 64 -4.16 -7.45 -2.79
CA ASN A 64 -4.14 -7.43 -4.25
C ASN A 64 -4.90 -8.61 -4.83
N ARG A 65 -4.63 -9.84 -4.36
CA ARG A 65 -5.39 -11.02 -4.81
C ARG A 65 -6.88 -10.92 -4.49
N LEU A 66 -7.27 -10.40 -3.33
CA LEU A 66 -8.68 -10.16 -3.02
C LEU A 66 -9.31 -9.20 -4.03
N ARG A 67 -8.61 -8.09 -4.32
CA ARG A 67 -9.06 -7.07 -5.27
C ARG A 67 -9.17 -7.61 -6.70
N GLU A 68 -8.20 -8.38 -7.17
CA GLU A 68 -8.23 -9.06 -8.48
C GLU A 68 -9.40 -10.03 -8.60
N ASN A 69 -9.82 -10.65 -7.50
CA ASN A 69 -11.01 -11.50 -7.43
C ASN A 69 -12.33 -10.72 -7.25
N GLY A 70 -12.31 -9.40 -7.42
CA GLY A 70 -13.49 -8.53 -7.29
C GLY A 70 -13.89 -8.20 -5.85
N LYS A 71 -13.10 -8.60 -4.85
CA LYS A 71 -13.37 -8.38 -3.42
C LYS A 71 -12.62 -7.18 -2.86
N GLU A 72 -12.69 -6.06 -3.58
CA GLU A 72 -11.94 -4.85 -3.24
C GLU A 72 -12.29 -4.29 -1.85
N ALA A 73 -13.56 -4.38 -1.43
CA ALA A 73 -13.96 -3.95 -0.08
C ALA A 73 -13.32 -4.81 1.03
N GLU A 74 -13.23 -6.13 0.83
CA GLU A 74 -12.55 -7.04 1.77
C GLU A 74 -11.04 -6.76 1.79
N ALA A 75 -10.45 -6.48 0.61
CA ALA A 75 -9.04 -6.11 0.49
C ALA A 75 -8.72 -4.84 1.28
N GLU A 76 -9.52 -3.78 1.13
CA GLU A 76 -9.34 -2.56 1.90
C GLU A 76 -9.52 -2.76 3.40
N ALA A 77 -10.52 -3.55 3.80
CA ALA A 77 -10.74 -3.86 5.20
C ALA A 77 -9.54 -4.59 5.80
N LEU A 78 -8.93 -5.53 5.06
CA LEU A 78 -7.70 -6.22 5.46
C LEU A 78 -6.53 -5.24 5.64
N LEU A 79 -6.35 -4.30 4.70
CA LEU A 79 -5.30 -3.27 4.76
C LEU A 79 -5.50 -2.32 5.94
N ARG A 80 -6.72 -1.84 6.19
CA ARG A 80 -7.03 -0.93 7.31
C ARG A 80 -6.93 -1.58 8.69
N GLN A 81 -6.96 -2.91 8.77
CA GLN A 81 -6.74 -3.65 10.02
C GLN A 81 -5.26 -3.73 10.42
N GLN A 82 -4.35 -3.43 9.50
CA GLN A 82 -2.92 -3.46 9.81
C GLN A 82 -2.51 -2.27 10.67
N PRO A 83 -1.39 -2.38 11.40
CA PRO A 83 -0.76 -1.23 12.04
C PRO A 83 -0.52 -0.11 11.02
N PRO A 84 -0.56 1.17 11.45
CA PRO A 84 -0.30 2.30 10.57
C PRO A 84 1.01 2.13 9.81
N SER A 85 0.93 2.17 8.48
CA SER A 85 2.06 1.92 7.58
C SER A 85 1.93 2.84 6.38
N SER A 86 2.97 3.65 6.14
CA SER A 86 3.00 4.58 5.02
C SER A 86 2.78 3.85 3.69
N ARG A 87 3.36 2.66 3.54
CA ARG A 87 3.20 1.84 2.32
C ARG A 87 1.76 1.38 2.09
N ILE A 88 1.05 1.01 3.17
CA ILE A 88 -0.35 0.60 3.10
C ILE A 88 -1.22 1.82 2.75
N ASP A 89 -0.98 2.96 3.40
CA ASP A 89 -1.72 4.19 3.10
C ASP A 89 -1.49 4.67 1.66
N LEU A 90 -0.26 4.62 1.14
CA LEU A 90 0.02 4.91 -0.27
C LEU A 90 -0.78 3.98 -1.20
N THR A 91 -0.83 2.68 -0.90
CA THR A 91 -1.62 1.72 -1.69
C THR A 91 -3.11 2.04 -1.67
N LEU A 92 -3.66 2.34 -0.48
CA LEU A 92 -5.07 2.75 -0.33
C LEU A 92 -5.36 4.06 -1.07
N ALA A 93 -4.42 4.99 -1.09
CA ALA A 93 -4.53 6.25 -1.82
C ALA A 93 -4.63 6.01 -3.34
N ASP A 94 -3.74 5.17 -3.88
CA ASP A 94 -3.72 4.82 -5.30
C ASP A 94 -5.03 4.13 -5.72
N TRP A 95 -5.55 3.22 -4.90
CA TRP A 95 -6.81 2.53 -5.16
C TRP A 95 -7.99 3.51 -5.15
N ALA A 96 -8.01 4.44 -4.19
CA ALA A 96 -9.00 5.50 -4.13
C ALA A 96 -8.92 6.42 -5.35
N GLN A 97 -7.73 6.80 -5.82
CA GLN A 97 -7.53 7.57 -7.04
C GLN A 97 -8.07 6.86 -8.28
N GLN A 98 -7.84 5.55 -8.41
CA GLN A 98 -8.34 4.75 -9.54
C GLN A 98 -9.87 4.78 -9.62
N ARG A 99 -10.54 4.78 -8.46
CA ARG A 99 -12.00 4.94 -8.36
C ARG A 99 -12.46 6.40 -8.39
N ARG A 100 -11.54 7.35 -8.48
CA ARG A 100 -11.77 8.81 -8.41
C ARG A 100 -12.39 9.26 -7.09
N ASP A 101 -12.20 8.48 -6.03
CA ASP A 101 -12.52 8.87 -4.67
C ASP A 101 -11.39 9.77 -4.12
N TYR A 102 -11.42 11.02 -4.57
CA TYR A 102 -10.40 12.01 -4.21
C TYR A 102 -10.41 12.33 -2.70
N THR A 103 -11.53 12.12 -2.01
CA THR A 103 -11.63 12.34 -0.57
C THR A 103 -10.86 11.26 0.20
N ALA A 104 -11.07 9.99 -0.14
CA ALA A 104 -10.33 8.89 0.48
C ALA A 104 -8.84 8.95 0.13
N ALA A 105 -8.48 9.26 -1.12
CA ALA A 105 -7.09 9.39 -1.53
C ALA A 105 -6.35 10.49 -0.76
N ARG A 106 -6.99 11.66 -0.59
CA ARG A 106 -6.43 12.78 0.17
C ARG A 106 -6.16 12.41 1.63
N ALA A 107 -7.12 11.74 2.28
CA ALA A 107 -6.97 11.31 3.67
C ALA A 107 -5.79 10.33 3.83
N ALA A 108 -5.65 9.38 2.90
CA ALA A 108 -4.55 8.42 2.92
C ALA A 108 -3.17 9.09 2.72
N TYR A 109 -3.02 10.02 1.76
CA TYR A 109 -1.76 10.77 1.62
C TYR A 109 -1.44 11.64 2.84
N GLN A 110 -2.45 12.26 3.46
CA GLN A 110 -2.26 13.03 4.69
C GLN A 110 -1.80 12.18 5.87
N ASN A 111 -2.28 10.94 5.99
CA ASN A 111 -1.80 10.00 7.00
C ASN A 111 -0.30 9.71 6.80
N VAL A 112 0.14 9.51 5.55
CA VAL A 112 1.57 9.32 5.23
C VAL A 112 2.37 10.56 5.65
N LEU A 113 1.94 11.76 5.23
CA LEU A 113 2.65 13.01 5.53
C LEU A 113 2.70 13.36 7.03
N THR A 114 1.76 12.84 7.82
CA THR A 114 1.79 12.99 9.28
C THR A 114 2.95 12.21 9.91
N ARG A 115 3.34 11.07 9.32
CA ARG A 115 4.45 10.22 9.81
C ARG A 115 5.76 10.57 9.12
N GLU A 116 5.70 10.88 7.84
CA GLU A 116 6.83 11.15 6.97
C GLU A 116 6.58 12.47 6.21
N PRO A 117 6.83 13.63 6.83
CA PRO A 117 6.54 14.93 6.24
C PRO A 117 7.28 15.23 4.92
N THR A 118 8.37 14.51 4.67
CA THR A 118 9.21 14.65 3.46
C THR A 118 9.02 13.49 2.47
N ASN A 119 7.98 12.66 2.63
CA ASN A 119 7.71 11.56 1.71
C ASN A 119 7.28 12.12 0.34
N ALA A 120 8.16 11.98 -0.66
CA ALA A 120 7.97 12.54 -1.98
C ALA A 120 6.72 11.99 -2.69
N ASP A 121 6.44 10.69 -2.54
CA ASP A 121 5.29 10.03 -3.16
C ASP A 121 3.98 10.59 -2.62
N ALA A 122 3.90 10.82 -1.30
CA ALA A 122 2.70 11.38 -0.68
C ALA A 122 2.51 12.87 -1.02
N ILE A 123 3.59 13.65 -1.12
CA ILE A 123 3.53 15.05 -1.56
C ILE A 123 3.02 15.13 -3.01
N LEU A 124 3.59 14.31 -3.90
CA LEU A 124 3.20 14.26 -5.31
C LEU A 124 1.75 13.80 -5.44
N GLY A 125 1.39 12.67 -4.82
CA GLY A 125 0.05 12.10 -4.88
C GLY A 125 -1.03 13.04 -4.35
N LEU A 126 -0.78 13.72 -3.23
CA LEU A 126 -1.70 14.73 -2.69
C LEU A 126 -1.92 15.89 -3.67
N THR A 127 -0.85 16.35 -4.32
CA THR A 127 -0.92 17.41 -5.33
C THR A 127 -1.74 16.98 -6.54
N GLU A 128 -1.52 15.76 -7.03
CA GLU A 128 -2.25 15.20 -8.17
C GLU A 128 -3.75 15.01 -7.86
N VAL A 129 -4.08 14.51 -6.66
CA VAL A 129 -5.46 14.37 -6.18
C VAL A 129 -6.16 15.73 -6.12
N ASP A 130 -5.51 16.75 -5.58
CA ASP A 130 -6.09 18.09 -5.46
C ASP A 130 -6.36 18.71 -6.83
N ILE A 131 -5.44 18.57 -7.79
CA ILE A 131 -5.64 19.00 -9.18
C ILE A 131 -6.82 18.26 -9.82
N ALA A 132 -6.89 16.93 -9.65
CA ALA A 132 -7.95 16.11 -10.24
C ALA A 132 -9.33 16.43 -9.66
N ALA A 133 -9.41 16.63 -8.34
CA ALA A 133 -10.63 17.03 -7.65
C ALA A 133 -11.16 18.38 -8.15
N LEU A 134 -10.29 19.38 -8.31
CA LEU A 134 -10.65 20.69 -8.87
C LEU A 134 -11.20 20.56 -10.29
N ARG A 135 -10.55 19.78 -11.17
CA ARG A 135 -11.02 19.53 -12.54
C ARG A 135 -12.39 18.86 -12.57
N ALA A 136 -12.65 17.90 -11.69
CA ALA A 136 -13.93 17.20 -11.61
C ALA A 136 -15.09 18.13 -11.20
N VAL A 137 -14.85 19.09 -10.32
CA VAL A 137 -15.84 20.12 -9.95
C VAL A 137 -16.12 21.04 -11.15
N THR A 138 -15.08 21.52 -11.85
CA THR A 138 -15.23 22.40 -13.02
C THR A 138 -15.95 21.71 -14.17
N LYS A 139 -15.68 20.43 -14.44
CA LYS A 139 -16.40 19.66 -15.47
C LYS A 139 -17.89 19.50 -15.12
N ARG A 140 -18.21 19.24 -13.85
CA ARG A 140 -19.62 19.15 -13.37
C ARG A 140 -20.37 20.46 -13.56
N ARG A 141 -19.74 21.60 -13.26
CA ARG A 141 -20.34 22.94 -13.49
C ARG A 141 -20.63 23.19 -14.96
N HIS A 142 -19.72 22.82 -15.86
CA HIS A 142 -19.96 22.95 -17.30
C HIS A 142 -21.17 22.10 -17.74
N VAL A 143 -21.20 20.80 -17.44
CA VAL A 143 -22.32 19.91 -17.86
C VAL A 143 -23.67 20.42 -17.34
N ALA A 144 -23.73 20.96 -16.12
CA ALA A 144 -24.94 21.57 -15.57
C ALA A 144 -25.40 22.79 -16.39
N SER A 145 -24.46 23.63 -16.84
CA SER A 145 -24.74 24.76 -17.73
C SER A 145 -25.33 24.30 -19.08
N TRP A 146 -24.76 23.26 -19.71
CA TRP A 146 -25.28 22.72 -20.98
C TRP A 146 -26.69 22.11 -20.84
N ARG A 147 -26.99 21.40 -19.74
CA ARG A 147 -28.34 20.86 -19.48
C ARG A 147 -29.40 21.95 -19.37
N ASN A 148 -29.06 23.11 -18.82
CA ASN A 148 -29.97 24.25 -18.70
C ASN A 148 -30.11 25.04 -20.02
N CYS A 149 -29.29 24.76 -21.03
CA CYS A 149 -29.33 25.39 -22.35
C CYS A 149 -29.94 24.50 -23.45
N LEU A 150 -30.44 23.28 -23.17
CA LEU A 150 -31.23 22.53 -24.14
C LEU A 150 -32.67 23.09 -24.16
N PRO A 151 -33.11 23.82 -25.20
CA PRO A 151 -34.52 24.16 -25.35
C PRO A 151 -35.32 22.85 -25.54
N LEU A 152 -36.46 22.76 -24.85
CA LEU A 152 -37.44 21.70 -25.04
C LEU A 152 -37.91 21.68 -26.50
N ILE A 153 -37.28 20.84 -27.33
CA ILE A 153 -37.83 20.49 -28.65
C ILE A 153 -38.90 19.43 -28.37
N THR A 154 -40.12 19.87 -28.08
CA THR A 154 -41.31 19.01 -28.10
C THR A 154 -41.77 18.85 -29.55
N PRO A 155 -41.84 17.61 -30.10
CA PRO A 155 -42.45 17.39 -31.40
C PRO A 155 -43.98 17.53 -31.27
N ARG A 156 -44.57 18.28 -32.20
CA ARG A 156 -46.01 18.50 -32.31
C ARG A 156 -46.67 17.36 -33.09
#